data_AF-A0A960GIB4-F1
#
_entry.id   AF-A0A960GIB4-F1
#
_cell.length_a   1.000
_cell.length_b   1.000
_cell.length_c   1.000
_cell.angle_alpha   90.00
_cell.angle_beta   90.00
_cell.angle_gamma   90.00
#
_symmetry.space_group_name_H-M   'P 1'
#
loop_
_entity.id
_entity.type
_entity.pdbx_description
1 polymer ?
#
loop_
_entity_poly.entity_id
_entity_poly.type
_entity_poly.pdbx_seq_one_letter_code
_entity_poly.pdbx_strand_id
1 'polypeptide(L)'
;LRGVNRHEFDTDHGRTVSGELMRRDVTMMKAHNLNAVRTSHYPPHPHFLDLCDELGLYVIDECDLETHGFERVGWRGNPADDPRWEDALVDRMRRMVERDKNHPSIIMWSLGNESGSGRNLAAMAQWTRLRDPSRPLHYEGDQTCANVDVYSRMYADHAEVEAIGQGTEEPLRDPALDARRRTLPFILCEYGHAMGNGPGGFSEYQELFERYPRCQGGFVW
;
A
#
# COMPACT_ATOMS: atom_id res chain seq x y z
N LEU A 1 10.76 4.02 5.15
CA LEU A 1 9.39 4.24 5.65
C LEU A 1 9.25 3.51 6.99
N ARG A 2 8.87 4.23 8.05
CA ARG A 2 8.56 3.70 9.38
C ARG A 2 7.05 3.85 9.57
N GLY A 3 6.31 2.91 9.00
CA GLY A 3 4.89 3.07 8.74
C GLY A 3 3.98 2.21 9.60
N VAL A 4 2.69 2.56 9.57
CA VAL A 4 1.58 1.73 10.06
C VAL A 4 0.44 1.73 9.06
N ASN A 5 -0.32 0.63 9.02
CA ASN A 5 -1.62 0.58 8.37
C ASN A 5 -2.66 1.20 9.30
N ARG A 6 -3.47 2.13 8.79
CA ARG A 6 -4.52 2.79 9.58
C ARG A 6 -5.88 2.63 8.92
N HIS A 7 -6.76 1.92 9.62
CA HIS A 7 -8.20 1.96 9.39
C HIS A 7 -8.85 3.12 10.15
N GLU A 8 -10.01 3.59 9.68
CA GLU A 8 -10.85 4.51 10.45
C GLU A 8 -11.80 3.72 11.36
N PHE A 9 -11.47 3.68 12.65
CA PHE A 9 -12.27 2.99 13.64
C PHE A 9 -12.25 3.71 15.00
N ASP A 10 -13.44 3.88 15.55
CA ASP A 10 -13.72 4.31 16.90
C ASP A 10 -14.61 3.25 17.59
N THR A 11 -14.35 2.97 18.86
CA THR A 11 -15.03 1.88 19.58
C THR A 11 -16.51 2.16 19.80
N ASP A 12 -16.92 3.43 19.87
CA ASP A 12 -18.29 3.83 20.15
C ASP A 12 -19.06 4.17 18.85
N HIS A 13 -18.37 4.65 17.81
CA HIS A 13 -18.98 5.19 16.59
C HIS A 13 -18.60 4.44 15.30
N GLY A 14 -17.81 3.36 15.39
CA GLY A 14 -17.37 2.58 14.22
C GLY A 14 -16.50 3.43 13.29
N ARG A 15 -16.86 3.53 12.01
CA ARG A 15 -16.07 4.30 11.01
C ARG A 15 -16.23 5.82 11.13
N THR A 16 -17.06 6.31 12.05
CA THR A 16 -17.22 7.76 12.28
C THR A 16 -16.20 8.24 13.30
N VAL A 17 -14.97 8.51 12.84
CA VAL A 17 -13.89 9.01 13.70
C VAL A 17 -13.97 10.54 13.80
N SER A 18 -13.81 11.10 15.00
CA SER A 18 -13.82 12.56 15.19
C SER A 18 -12.50 13.20 14.75
N GLY A 19 -12.51 14.50 14.42
CA GLY A 19 -11.29 15.23 14.08
C GLY A 19 -10.25 15.25 15.22
N GLU A 20 -10.71 15.23 16.47
CA GLU A 20 -9.83 15.11 17.64
C GLU A 20 -9.13 13.75 17.68
N LEU A 21 -9.86 12.66 17.42
CA LEU A 21 -9.28 11.32 17.37
C LEU A 21 -8.32 11.17 16.18
N MET A 22 -8.66 11.71 15.00
CA MET A 22 -7.74 11.74 13.86
C MET A 22 -6.43 12.45 14.19
N ARG A 23 -6.49 13.63 14.85
CA ARG A 23 -5.28 14.35 15.30
C ARG A 23 -4.54 13.57 16.37
N ARG A 24 -5.25 12.89 17.29
CA ARG A 24 -4.64 12.03 18.30
C ARG A 24 -3.87 10.88 17.64
N ASP A 25 -4.43 10.24 16.62
CA ASP A 25 -3.75 9.17 15.89
C ASP A 25 -2.42 9.67 15.30
N VAL A 26 -2.43 10.79 14.57
CA VAL A 26 -1.21 11.33 13.96
C VAL A 26 -0.18 11.74 15.02
N THR A 27 -0.60 12.43 16.08
CA THR A 27 0.32 12.84 17.16
C THR A 27 0.89 11.65 17.92
N MET A 28 0.11 10.60 18.18
CA MET A 28 0.62 9.34 18.73
C MET A 28 1.61 8.67 17.79
N MET A 29 1.36 8.63 16.48
CA MET A 29 2.30 8.10 15.50
C MET A 29 3.65 8.82 15.58
N LYS A 30 3.64 10.16 15.59
CA LYS A 30 4.85 10.97 15.71
C LYS A 30 5.59 10.73 17.02
N ALA A 31 4.88 10.63 18.14
CA ALA A 31 5.47 10.35 19.45
C ALA A 31 6.18 8.99 19.52
N HIS A 32 5.81 8.05 18.64
CA HIS A 32 6.39 6.70 18.56
C HIS A 32 7.31 6.53 17.34
N ASN A 33 7.90 7.63 16.85
CA ASN A 33 8.89 7.64 15.76
C ASN A 33 8.39 7.15 14.39
N LEU A 34 7.07 7.07 14.19
CA LEU A 34 6.49 6.77 12.89
C LEU A 34 6.55 8.00 11.98
N ASN A 35 6.78 7.75 10.70
CA ASN A 35 6.85 8.80 9.67
C ASN A 35 6.02 8.50 8.43
N ALA A 36 5.30 7.38 8.40
CA ALA A 36 4.46 7.01 7.27
C ALA A 36 3.15 6.35 7.72
N VAL A 37 2.13 6.43 6.87
CA VAL A 37 0.85 5.76 7.07
C VAL A 37 0.31 5.25 5.73
N ARG A 38 -0.24 4.03 5.72
CA ARG A 38 -1.03 3.49 4.61
C ARG A 38 -2.50 3.53 5.01
N THR A 39 -3.36 4.06 4.15
CA THR A 39 -4.80 4.22 4.43
C THR A 39 -5.54 2.91 4.11
N SER A 40 -5.31 1.88 4.91
CA SER A 40 -5.83 0.53 4.66
C SER A 40 -7.36 0.46 4.83
N HIS A 41 -8.14 0.00 3.85
CA HIS A 41 -7.83 -0.18 2.42
C HIS A 41 -8.77 0.67 1.57
N TYR A 42 -8.84 1.95 1.91
CA TYR A 42 -9.74 2.92 1.31
C TYR A 42 -9.28 4.34 1.63
N PRO A 43 -9.67 5.34 0.83
CA PRO A 43 -9.30 6.72 1.09
C PRO A 43 -9.89 7.16 2.43
N PRO A 44 -9.11 7.81 3.32
CA PRO A 44 -9.60 8.21 4.64
C PRO A 44 -10.57 9.38 4.52
N HIS A 45 -11.14 9.84 5.64
CA HIS A 45 -11.79 11.14 5.67
C HIS A 45 -10.80 12.25 5.21
N PRO A 46 -11.20 13.18 4.32
CA PRO A 46 -10.27 14.17 3.74
C PRO A 46 -9.48 14.98 4.78
N HIS A 47 -10.10 15.32 5.92
CA HIS A 47 -9.43 16.04 6.99
C HIS A 47 -8.21 15.31 7.58
N PHE A 48 -8.15 13.97 7.49
CA PHE A 48 -6.97 13.22 7.94
C PHE A 48 -5.73 13.55 7.10
N LEU A 49 -5.91 13.83 5.81
CA LEU A 49 -4.82 14.21 4.91
C LEU A 49 -4.31 15.62 5.23
N ASP A 50 -5.19 16.57 5.59
CA ASP A 50 -4.78 17.89 6.10
C ASP A 50 -3.85 17.75 7.32
N LEU A 51 -4.16 16.81 8.24
CA LEU A 51 -3.37 16.56 9.43
C LEU A 51 -2.02 15.91 9.10
N CYS A 52 -1.97 15.04 8.08
CA CYS A 52 -0.74 14.42 7.60
C CYS A 52 0.19 15.44 6.93
N ASP A 53 -0.37 16.40 6.19
CA ASP A 53 0.37 17.53 5.64
C ASP A 53 0.94 18.42 6.74
N GLU A 54 0.11 18.79 7.73
CA GLU A 54 0.48 19.68 8.83
C GLU A 54 1.56 19.08 9.74
N LEU A 55 1.41 17.81 10.13
CA LEU A 55 2.22 17.15 11.16
C LEU A 55 3.35 16.28 10.58
N GLY A 56 3.37 16.11 9.26
CA GLY A 56 4.40 15.43 8.50
C GLY A 56 4.35 13.91 8.62
N LEU A 57 3.59 13.28 7.72
CA LEU A 57 3.62 11.84 7.44
C LEU A 57 3.72 11.60 5.94
N TYR A 58 4.46 10.57 5.53
CA TYR A 58 4.37 10.02 4.17
C TYR A 58 3.15 9.13 4.05
N VAL A 59 2.27 9.42 3.10
CA VAL A 59 0.99 8.70 2.92
C VAL A 59 1.04 7.84 1.67
N ILE A 60 0.67 6.56 1.83
CA ILE A 60 0.16 5.74 0.72
C ILE A 60 -1.36 5.83 0.79
N ASP A 61 -1.94 6.58 -0.14
CA ASP A 61 -3.39 6.74 -0.24
C ASP A 61 -3.94 5.64 -1.16
N GLU A 62 -4.86 4.83 -0.63
CA GLU A 62 -5.25 3.56 -1.21
C GLU A 62 -6.71 3.55 -1.63
N CYS A 63 -6.94 3.14 -2.88
CA CYS A 63 -8.27 3.08 -3.46
C CYS A 63 -9.14 2.06 -2.71
N ASP A 64 -10.42 2.39 -2.53
CA ASP A 64 -11.43 1.50 -1.95
C ASP A 64 -11.73 0.34 -2.90
N LEU A 65 -10.89 -0.69 -2.86
CA LEU A 65 -10.99 -1.90 -3.66
C LEU A 65 -10.32 -3.07 -2.93
N GLU A 66 -11.13 -4.07 -2.57
CA GLU A 66 -10.67 -5.37 -2.10
C GLU A 66 -11.61 -6.48 -2.57
N THR A 67 -11.07 -7.51 -3.20
CA THR A 67 -11.84 -8.67 -3.69
C THR A 67 -11.32 -10.00 -3.15
N HIS A 68 -10.65 -9.98 -2.00
CA HIS A 68 -9.94 -11.13 -1.42
C HIS A 68 -10.80 -12.38 -1.29
N GLY A 69 -12.10 -12.23 -1.00
CA GLY A 69 -13.04 -13.35 -0.93
C GLY A 69 -13.10 -14.24 -2.18
N PHE A 70 -12.71 -13.73 -3.35
CA PHE A 70 -12.64 -14.50 -4.60
C PHE A 70 -11.45 -15.47 -4.66
N GLU A 71 -10.41 -15.28 -3.85
CA GLU A 71 -9.29 -16.23 -3.74
C GLU A 71 -9.79 -17.64 -3.39
N ARG A 72 -10.80 -17.74 -2.51
CA ARG A 72 -11.39 -19.01 -2.05
C ARG A 72 -12.04 -19.83 -3.17
N VAL A 73 -12.33 -19.21 -4.31
CA VAL A 73 -12.87 -19.87 -5.52
C VAL A 73 -11.91 -19.79 -6.70
N GLY A 74 -10.62 -19.59 -6.42
CA GLY A 74 -9.56 -19.52 -7.43
C GLY A 74 -9.72 -18.31 -8.36
N TRP A 75 -10.16 -17.17 -7.81
CA TRP A 75 -10.39 -15.91 -8.54
C TRP A 75 -11.45 -15.98 -9.64
N ARG A 76 -12.25 -17.06 -9.68
CA ARG A 76 -13.30 -17.23 -10.68
C ARG A 76 -14.37 -16.13 -10.55
N GLY A 77 -14.51 -15.32 -11.59
CA GLY A 77 -15.46 -14.21 -11.63
C GLY A 77 -15.02 -12.98 -10.82
N ASN A 78 -13.72 -12.86 -10.51
CA ASN A 78 -13.17 -11.71 -9.79
C ASN A 78 -13.43 -10.40 -10.56
N PRO A 79 -14.03 -9.37 -9.93
CA PRO A 79 -14.20 -8.05 -10.52
C PRO A 79 -12.92 -7.41 -11.07
N ALA A 80 -11.74 -7.77 -10.57
CA ALA A 80 -10.48 -7.22 -11.08
C ALA A 80 -10.15 -7.62 -12.55
N ASP A 81 -10.72 -8.70 -13.08
CA ASP A 81 -10.52 -9.12 -14.49
C ASP A 81 -11.82 -9.24 -15.31
N ASP A 82 -12.96 -8.87 -14.76
CA ASP A 82 -14.24 -8.92 -15.45
C ASP A 82 -14.55 -7.58 -16.13
N PRO A 83 -14.67 -7.51 -17.46
CA PRO A 83 -14.85 -6.25 -18.19
C PRO A 83 -16.13 -5.50 -17.81
N ARG A 84 -17.13 -6.17 -17.23
CA ARG A 84 -18.35 -5.50 -16.74
C ARG A 84 -18.09 -4.54 -15.58
N TRP A 85 -16.95 -4.69 -14.91
CA TRP A 85 -16.57 -3.91 -13.74
C TRP A 85 -15.53 -2.82 -14.05
N GLU A 86 -15.04 -2.71 -15.29
CA GLU A 86 -13.97 -1.77 -15.66
C GLU A 86 -14.34 -0.32 -15.29
N ASP A 87 -15.51 0.16 -15.76
CA ASP A 87 -15.97 1.52 -15.48
C ASP A 87 -16.09 1.80 -13.97
N ALA A 88 -16.55 0.82 -13.18
CA ALA A 88 -16.73 0.97 -11.75
C ALA A 88 -15.39 1.03 -11.00
N LEU A 89 -14.41 0.20 -11.38
CA LEU A 89 -13.09 0.17 -10.77
C LEU A 89 -12.26 1.42 -11.12
N VAL A 90 -12.29 1.84 -12.39
CA VAL A 90 -11.65 3.08 -12.82
C VAL A 90 -12.30 4.29 -12.15
N ASP A 91 -13.63 4.29 -11.95
CA ASP A 91 -14.31 5.38 -11.24
C ASP A 91 -13.86 5.50 -9.78
N ARG A 92 -13.67 4.38 -9.07
CA ARG A 92 -13.14 4.37 -7.69
C ARG A 92 -11.75 5.02 -7.63
N MET A 93 -10.85 4.61 -8.51
CA MET A 93 -9.51 5.18 -8.60
C MET A 93 -9.55 6.68 -8.91
N ARG A 94 -10.40 7.06 -9.88
CA ARG A 94 -10.59 8.45 -10.28
C ARG A 94 -11.06 9.32 -9.14
N ARG A 95 -12.04 8.86 -8.36
CA ARG A 95 -12.58 9.64 -7.24
C ARG A 95 -11.52 9.91 -6.17
N MET A 96 -10.73 8.90 -5.79
CA MET A 96 -9.64 9.06 -4.81
C MET A 96 -8.60 10.08 -5.32
N VAL A 97 -8.01 9.80 -6.49
CA VAL A 97 -6.92 10.64 -7.03
C VAL A 97 -7.40 12.08 -7.23
N GLU A 98 -8.61 12.29 -7.76
CA GLU A 98 -9.11 13.66 -7.96
C GLU A 98 -9.41 14.38 -6.64
N ARG A 99 -9.84 13.67 -5.60
CA ARG A 99 -10.11 14.26 -4.28
C ARG A 99 -8.81 14.72 -3.62
N ASP A 100 -7.77 13.89 -3.70
CA ASP A 100 -6.63 13.98 -2.78
C ASP A 100 -5.31 14.46 -3.42
N LYS A 101 -5.24 14.59 -4.76
CA LYS A 101 -4.02 14.95 -5.53
C LYS A 101 -3.24 16.21 -5.10
N ASN A 102 -3.84 17.08 -4.29
CA ASN A 102 -3.20 18.33 -3.86
C ASN A 102 -2.43 18.19 -2.53
N HIS A 103 -2.53 17.05 -1.85
CA HIS A 103 -1.83 16.81 -0.59
C HIS A 103 -0.35 16.44 -0.83
N PRO A 104 0.63 17.21 -0.32
CA PRO A 104 2.05 16.87 -0.39
C PRO A 104 2.42 15.64 0.45
N SER A 105 1.64 15.29 1.49
CA SER A 105 1.89 14.09 2.29
C SER A 105 1.79 12.80 1.46
N ILE A 106 0.95 12.79 0.42
CA ILE A 106 0.73 11.62 -0.43
C ILE A 106 1.91 11.45 -1.38
N ILE A 107 2.66 10.38 -1.15
CA ILE A 107 3.83 10.02 -1.96
C ILE A 107 3.54 8.88 -2.94
N MET A 108 2.47 8.12 -2.75
CA MET A 108 2.10 6.99 -3.60
C MET A 108 0.59 6.84 -3.68
N TRP A 109 0.10 6.43 -4.84
CA TRP A 109 -1.28 5.97 -5.01
C TRP A 109 -1.31 4.45 -5.00
N SER A 110 -2.21 3.85 -4.23
CA SER A 110 -2.45 2.42 -4.29
C SER A 110 -3.74 2.05 -5.00
N LEU A 111 -3.66 1.02 -5.85
CA LEU A 111 -4.80 0.52 -6.63
C LEU A 111 -5.86 -0.19 -5.76
N GLY A 112 -5.53 -0.57 -4.53
CA GLY A 112 -6.38 -1.36 -3.64
C GLY A 112 -5.57 -2.43 -2.91
N ASN A 113 -6.26 -3.39 -2.31
CA ASN A 113 -5.67 -4.47 -1.53
C ASN A 113 -6.19 -5.84 -1.99
N GLU A 114 -5.39 -6.89 -1.85
CA GLU A 114 -5.76 -8.32 -2.00
C GLU A 114 -6.84 -8.63 -3.05
N SER A 115 -6.73 -8.02 -4.24
CA SER A 115 -7.76 -8.10 -5.30
C SER A 115 -7.35 -9.00 -6.46
N GLY A 116 -6.32 -9.83 -6.25
CA GLY A 116 -5.74 -10.70 -7.27
C GLY A 116 -5.02 -9.89 -8.36
N SER A 117 -5.19 -10.30 -9.61
CA SER A 117 -4.66 -9.60 -10.78
C SER A 117 -5.69 -9.62 -11.91
N GLY A 118 -5.66 -8.62 -12.80
CA GLY A 118 -6.63 -8.53 -13.88
C GLY A 118 -6.59 -7.22 -14.66
N ARG A 119 -7.31 -7.20 -15.78
CA ARG A 119 -7.34 -6.05 -16.71
C ARG A 119 -7.80 -4.74 -16.08
N ASN A 120 -8.70 -4.79 -15.10
CA ASN A 120 -9.28 -3.57 -14.52
C ASN A 120 -8.27 -2.88 -13.59
N LEU A 121 -7.41 -3.64 -12.91
CA LEU A 121 -6.28 -3.07 -12.16
C LEU A 121 -5.28 -2.37 -13.11
N ALA A 122 -5.01 -2.97 -14.28
CA ALA A 122 -4.17 -2.34 -15.31
C ALA A 122 -4.82 -1.06 -15.87
N ALA A 123 -6.15 -1.06 -16.07
CA ALA A 123 -6.90 0.13 -16.50
C ALA A 123 -6.85 1.25 -15.44
N MET A 124 -7.01 0.93 -14.14
CA MET A 124 -6.85 1.89 -13.04
C MET A 124 -5.44 2.48 -13.00
N ALA A 125 -4.41 1.65 -13.15
CA ALA A 125 -3.01 2.08 -13.22
C ALA A 125 -2.76 3.00 -14.42
N GLN A 126 -3.23 2.63 -15.61
CA GLN A 126 -3.09 3.43 -16.82
C GLN A 126 -3.77 4.79 -16.68
N TRP A 127 -5.01 4.83 -16.19
CA TRP A 127 -5.75 6.07 -15.95
C TRP A 127 -4.98 6.97 -14.98
N THR A 128 -4.46 6.41 -13.88
CA THR A 128 -3.74 7.18 -12.86
C THR A 128 -2.44 7.74 -13.41
N ARG A 129 -1.65 6.95 -14.16
CA ARG A 129 -0.40 7.43 -14.80
C ARG A 129 -0.66 8.59 -15.76
N LEU A 130 -1.75 8.53 -16.53
CA LEU A 130 -2.14 9.62 -17.42
C LEU A 130 -2.58 10.86 -16.65
N ARG A 131 -3.22 10.68 -15.49
CA ARG A 131 -3.80 11.78 -14.72
C ARG A 131 -2.81 12.49 -13.80
N ASP A 132 -1.96 11.72 -13.13
CA ASP A 132 -0.97 12.20 -12.17
C ASP A 132 0.33 11.39 -12.29
N PRO A 133 1.26 11.79 -13.17
CA PRO A 133 2.56 11.14 -13.29
C PRO A 133 3.54 11.53 -12.16
N SER A 134 3.14 12.37 -11.20
CA SER A 134 4.06 12.86 -10.16
C SER A 134 4.28 11.88 -9.00
N ARG A 135 3.43 10.85 -8.87
CA ARG A 135 3.45 9.88 -7.77
C ARG A 135 3.54 8.44 -8.28
N PRO A 136 4.43 7.60 -7.72
CA PRO A 136 4.50 6.17 -8.02
C PRO A 136 3.19 5.43 -7.70
N LEU A 137 2.93 4.35 -8.45
CA LEU A 137 1.84 3.40 -8.18
C LEU A 137 2.27 2.24 -7.28
N HIS A 138 1.40 1.89 -6.33
CA HIS A 138 1.52 0.76 -5.41
C HIS A 138 0.37 -0.25 -5.60
N TYR A 139 0.70 -1.54 -5.67
CA TYR A 139 -0.28 -2.63 -5.53
C TYR A 139 0.48 -3.93 -5.28
N GLU A 140 0.20 -4.59 -4.15
CA GLU A 140 0.93 -5.80 -3.73
C GLU A 140 0.56 -7.03 -4.57
N GLY A 141 -0.72 -7.18 -4.93
CA GLY A 141 -1.23 -8.36 -5.62
C GLY A 141 -0.68 -8.58 -7.04
N ASP A 142 0.02 -7.60 -7.62
CA ASP A 142 0.79 -7.75 -8.86
C ASP A 142 2.27 -8.00 -8.55
N GLN A 143 2.61 -9.25 -8.24
CA GLN A 143 3.98 -9.69 -7.95
C GLN A 143 4.93 -9.60 -9.16
N THR A 144 4.39 -9.44 -10.37
CA THR A 144 5.20 -9.19 -11.58
C THR A 144 5.57 -7.71 -11.73
N CYS A 145 4.92 -6.87 -10.92
CA CYS A 145 4.95 -5.43 -10.95
C CYS A 145 4.56 -4.82 -12.31
N ALA A 146 3.88 -5.57 -13.20
CA ALA A 146 3.49 -5.17 -14.56
C ALA A 146 3.03 -3.70 -14.65
N ASN A 147 2.17 -3.29 -13.71
CA ASN A 147 1.51 -1.99 -13.76
C ASN A 147 1.94 -0.99 -12.67
N VAL A 148 2.85 -1.37 -11.77
CA VAL A 148 3.25 -0.59 -10.58
C VAL A 148 4.71 -0.15 -10.63
N ASP A 149 5.08 0.79 -9.75
CA ASP A 149 6.39 1.44 -9.71
C ASP A 149 7.21 1.08 -8.45
N VAL A 150 6.65 0.26 -7.56
CA VAL A 150 7.28 -0.24 -6.34
C VAL A 150 6.98 -1.72 -6.23
N TYR A 151 8.00 -2.53 -5.91
CA TYR A 151 7.78 -3.92 -5.56
C TYR A 151 7.28 -3.98 -4.12
N SER A 152 6.06 -4.44 -3.93
CA SER A 152 5.44 -4.55 -2.61
C SER A 152 5.17 -6.00 -2.28
N ARG A 153 5.33 -6.36 -1.01
CA ARG A 153 4.90 -7.62 -0.43
C ARG A 153 4.24 -7.38 0.91
N MET A 154 3.38 -8.31 1.31
CA MET A 154 2.92 -8.42 2.69
C MET A 154 3.49 -9.66 3.36
N TYR A 155 3.97 -9.50 4.60
CA TYR A 155 4.45 -10.58 5.47
C TYR A 155 5.55 -11.50 4.88
N ALA A 156 6.34 -11.00 3.91
CA ALA A 156 7.55 -11.68 3.47
C ALA A 156 8.51 -11.85 4.66
N ASP A 157 9.04 -13.05 4.87
CA ASP A 157 9.91 -13.33 6.00
C ASP A 157 11.28 -12.66 5.87
N HIS A 158 12.08 -12.70 6.93
CA HIS A 158 13.40 -12.04 6.97
C HIS A 158 14.34 -12.54 5.86
N ALA A 159 14.30 -13.83 5.52
CA ALA A 159 15.16 -14.41 4.51
C ALA A 159 14.76 -13.96 3.10
N GLU A 160 13.45 -13.88 2.84
CA GLU A 160 12.92 -13.32 1.61
C GLU A 160 13.26 -11.83 1.47
N VAL A 161 13.08 -11.04 2.53
CA VAL A 161 13.44 -9.62 2.52
C VAL A 161 14.94 -9.41 2.31
N GLU A 162 15.79 -10.26 2.91
CA GLU A 162 17.24 -10.23 2.68
C GLU A 162 17.59 -10.57 1.22
N ALA A 163 16.99 -11.61 0.64
CA ALA A 163 17.19 -11.97 -0.76
C ALA A 163 16.77 -10.83 -1.71
N ILE A 164 15.63 -10.19 -1.44
CA ILE A 164 15.17 -9.02 -2.20
C ILE A 164 16.16 -7.85 -2.04
N GLY A 165 16.63 -7.58 -0.82
CA GLY A 165 17.61 -6.54 -0.53
C GLY A 165 18.94 -6.74 -1.27
N GLN A 166 19.35 -8.00 -1.44
CA GLN A 166 20.55 -8.39 -2.19
C GLN A 166 20.34 -8.47 -3.71
N GLY A 167 19.09 -8.47 -4.18
CA GLY A 167 18.76 -8.69 -5.59
C GLY A 167 18.89 -10.16 -6.01
N THR A 168 18.83 -11.10 -5.06
CA THR A 168 18.96 -12.54 -5.25
C THR A 168 17.64 -13.29 -5.10
N GLU A 169 16.51 -12.57 -5.03
CA GLU A 169 15.18 -13.17 -4.98
C GLU A 169 14.89 -14.04 -6.21
N GLU A 170 14.00 -15.03 -6.07
CA GLU A 170 13.62 -15.93 -7.16
C GLU A 170 13.15 -15.16 -8.41
N PRO A 171 13.66 -15.52 -9.60
CA PRO A 171 13.34 -14.80 -10.82
C PRO A 171 11.90 -15.03 -11.27
N LEU A 172 11.31 -14.01 -11.89
CA LEU A 172 10.07 -14.19 -12.64
C LEU A 172 10.30 -15.03 -13.90
N ARG A 173 9.25 -15.70 -14.36
CA ARG A 173 9.28 -16.48 -15.60
C ARG A 173 9.53 -15.62 -16.84
N ASP A 174 9.04 -14.38 -16.84
CA ASP A 174 9.28 -13.41 -17.91
C ASP A 174 10.55 -12.60 -17.59
N PRO A 175 11.63 -12.74 -18.38
CA PRO A 175 12.90 -12.05 -18.11
C PRO A 175 12.80 -10.52 -18.17
N ALA A 176 11.90 -9.96 -18.97
CA ALA A 176 11.75 -8.51 -19.08
C ALA A 176 11.05 -7.94 -17.85
N LEU A 177 10.02 -8.64 -17.35
CA LEU A 177 9.37 -8.28 -16.09
C LEU A 177 10.32 -8.47 -14.90
N ASP A 178 11.12 -9.55 -14.88
CA ASP A 178 12.11 -9.79 -13.83
C ASP A 178 13.15 -8.66 -13.78
N ALA A 179 13.75 -8.35 -14.93
CA ALA A 179 14.74 -7.29 -15.05
C ALA A 179 14.19 -5.94 -14.56
N ARG A 180 12.93 -5.60 -14.89
CA ARG A 180 12.31 -4.38 -14.40
C ARG A 180 12.00 -4.44 -12.91
N ARG A 181 11.40 -5.51 -12.39
CA ARG A 181 11.08 -5.65 -10.95
C ARG A 181 12.34 -5.52 -10.08
N ARG A 182 13.48 -6.04 -10.56
CA ARG A 182 14.77 -5.96 -9.87
C ARG A 182 15.33 -4.54 -9.72
N THR A 183 14.87 -3.58 -10.54
CA THR A 183 15.27 -2.17 -10.39
C THR A 183 14.34 -1.37 -9.48
N LEU A 184 13.18 -1.91 -9.11
CA LEU A 184 12.22 -1.20 -8.28
C LEU A 184 12.65 -1.19 -6.81
N PRO A 185 12.35 -0.10 -6.07
CA PRO A 185 12.39 -0.12 -4.62
C PRO A 185 11.42 -1.16 -4.07
N PHE A 186 11.76 -1.72 -2.92
CA PHE A 186 10.95 -2.72 -2.22
C PHE A 186 10.34 -2.13 -0.95
N ILE A 187 9.06 -2.38 -0.69
CA ILE A 187 8.40 -2.09 0.59
C ILE A 187 7.63 -3.30 1.11
N LEU A 188 7.49 -3.38 2.43
CA LEU A 188 6.46 -4.20 3.05
C LEU A 188 5.21 -3.35 3.29
N CYS A 189 4.17 -3.47 2.47
CA CYS A 189 2.91 -2.75 2.72
C CYS A 189 2.21 -3.26 3.98
N GLU A 190 2.54 -4.47 4.42
CA GLU A 190 2.14 -5.05 5.70
C GLU A 190 3.27 -5.93 6.23
N TYR A 191 3.63 -5.79 7.50
CA TYR A 191 4.56 -6.69 8.17
C TYR A 191 4.39 -6.66 9.69
N GLY A 192 5.01 -7.64 10.36
CA GLY A 192 5.02 -7.78 11.81
C GLY A 192 3.66 -7.56 12.45
N HIS A 193 2.72 -8.43 12.09
CA HIS A 193 1.35 -8.47 12.55
C HIS A 193 1.26 -8.33 14.08
N ALA A 194 0.68 -7.22 14.56
CA ALA A 194 0.72 -6.77 15.95
C ALA A 194 -0.47 -7.25 16.79
N MET A 195 -1.04 -8.41 16.47
CA MET A 195 -2.17 -8.98 17.20
C MET A 195 -1.74 -9.58 18.56
N GLY A 196 -2.17 -8.95 19.65
CA GLY A 196 -2.02 -9.49 21.00
C GLY A 196 -0.59 -9.34 21.56
N ASN A 197 -0.02 -10.42 22.10
CA ASN A 197 1.35 -10.40 22.65
C ASN A 197 2.39 -10.49 21.53
N GLY A 198 3.07 -9.38 21.24
CA GLY A 198 4.05 -9.26 20.16
C GLY A 198 4.10 -7.82 19.60
N PRO A 199 4.59 -7.61 18.37
CA PRO A 199 5.22 -8.60 17.49
C PRO A 199 6.72 -8.81 17.78
N GLY A 200 7.19 -10.06 17.68
CA GLY A 200 8.62 -10.36 17.64
C GLY A 200 9.20 -10.14 16.23
N GLY A 201 10.53 -10.11 16.11
CA GLY A 201 11.20 -10.07 14.80
C GLY A 201 11.35 -8.68 14.16
N PHE A 202 10.98 -7.59 14.85
CA PHE A 202 11.08 -6.22 14.32
C PHE A 202 12.52 -5.75 14.15
N SER A 203 13.42 -6.10 15.07
CA SER A 203 14.82 -5.68 14.98
C SER A 203 15.47 -6.23 13.72
N GLU A 204 15.18 -7.48 13.37
CA GLU A 204 15.71 -8.15 12.19
C GLU A 204 15.22 -7.49 10.89
N TYR A 205 13.94 -7.13 10.79
CA TYR A 205 13.47 -6.32 9.65
C TYR A 205 14.15 -4.96 9.59
N GLN A 206 14.27 -4.28 10.74
CA GLN A 206 14.86 -2.95 10.80
C GLN A 206 16.34 -2.97 10.37
N GLU A 207 17.10 -3.98 10.77
CA GLU A 207 18.48 -4.21 10.32
C GLU A 207 18.55 -4.40 8.79
N LEU A 208 17.62 -5.15 8.20
CA LEU A 208 17.56 -5.35 6.75
C LEU A 208 17.22 -4.04 6.01
N PHE A 209 16.28 -3.26 6.53
CA PHE A 209 15.90 -1.96 5.98
C PHE A 209 17.05 -0.94 6.02
N GLU A 210 17.89 -0.99 7.06
CA GLU A 210 19.06 -0.11 7.19
C GLU A 210 20.25 -0.61 6.36
N ARG A 211 20.38 -1.93 6.16
CA ARG A 211 21.47 -2.55 5.41
C ARG A 211 21.32 -2.42 3.89
N TYR A 212 20.11 -2.59 3.37
CA TYR A 212 19.88 -2.68 1.92
C TYR A 212 19.11 -1.47 1.39
N PRO A 213 19.75 -0.57 0.58
CA PRO A 213 19.09 0.61 0.05
C PRO A 213 17.84 0.34 -0.80
N ARG A 214 17.72 -0.86 -1.37
CA ARG A 214 16.51 -1.29 -2.10
C ARG A 214 15.31 -1.45 -1.16
N CYS A 215 15.52 -1.82 0.10
CA CYS A 215 14.48 -2.02 1.09
C CYS A 215 14.08 -0.67 1.73
N GLN A 216 12.96 -0.11 1.29
CA GLN A 216 12.46 1.20 1.70
C GLN A 216 11.63 1.17 2.99
N GLY A 217 11.70 0.10 3.78
CA GLY A 217 10.97 -0.08 5.03
C GLY A 217 9.60 -0.73 4.87
N GLY A 218 8.72 -0.51 5.83
CA GLY A 218 7.41 -1.15 5.83
C GLY A 218 6.36 -0.47 6.71
N PHE A 219 5.15 -1.03 6.66
CA PHE A 219 3.98 -0.57 7.40
C PHE A 219 3.48 -1.70 8.31
N VAL A 220 3.55 -1.49 9.63
CA VAL A 220 3.06 -2.47 10.60
C VAL A 220 1.57 -2.70 10.39
N TRP A 221 1.14 -3.95 10.51
CA TRP A 221 -0.27 -4.33 10.52
C TRP A 221 -0.77 -4.63 11.94
#